data_AF-A0A2J8IJV8-F1
#
_entry.id   AF-A0A2J8IJV8-F1
#
_cell.length_a   1.000
_cell.length_b   1.000
_cell.length_c   1.000
_cell.angle_alpha   90.00
_cell.angle_beta   90.00
_cell.angle_gamma   90.00
#
_symmetry.space_group_name_H-M   'P 1'
#
loop_
_entity.id
_entity.type
_entity.pdbx_description
1 polymer ?
#
loop_
_entity_poly.entity_id
_entity_poly.type
_entity_poly.pdbx_seq_one_letter_code
_entity_poly.pdbx_strand_id
1 'polypeptide(L)'
;MAEAALEATRSELREFLAAARELCVPLAVPYLDKPPTPLHFCRDWVCPNRPCIIRNTLQHWPALQKWSLPYFRATVGSTEVSVAVTPDGYADAVRGDRFMMPAERRLPLSFVLDVPEGRAQHPGVLYVQKQCSNLPTELPQLLPDLESHVPWASEALGKMPNAVNFWLGEAAAVTSLHKDHYENLYCVVSGEKHFLFHPPSDRPFIPYELYTPATYQPTEEGTFKVVDEEAMEKVPWIPLDPLAPDLARYPSYSQAQALRCTVRAGEMLYLPALWFHHVQQSQGCIAVNFWYDMEYDLKLLGLQAEVSRTCLLTVRVLQAHRLPSKDLVTPSDCYVTLWLPMACSHRLQTRTVKNSSSPVWNQSFHFRIHRQLKNVMELKVFDRDLVTGDDPVLSVLFDAGTLRAGEFRCESFSLSPQGEGRLEVEFCLQSLADRGEWLVSNGVLVAWELSCLHVQLEETGDQKSSEHRVQLVVPGSCEGPQEASVGTGTFRFHCPACWEQELSIHLQDAPEEQLKVPLSALPSGQVVRLVFPTSQEVASQGRKQD
;
A
#
# COMPACT_ATOMS: atom_id res chain seq x y z
N MET A 1 10.76 -31.43 20.14
CA MET A 1 11.66 -30.26 19.98
C MET A 1 10.99 -29.11 19.25
N ALA A 2 10.36 -29.33 18.08
CA ALA A 2 9.65 -28.27 17.34
C ALA A 2 8.47 -27.64 18.11
N GLU A 3 7.61 -28.44 18.76
CA GLU A 3 6.49 -27.91 19.57
C GLU A 3 6.95 -27.09 20.79
N ALA A 4 8.00 -27.55 21.46
CA ALA A 4 8.58 -26.82 22.60
C ALA A 4 9.22 -25.49 22.16
N ALA A 5 9.88 -25.47 21.00
CA ALA A 5 10.41 -24.25 20.40
C ALA A 5 9.27 -23.28 20.01
N LEU A 6 8.19 -23.79 19.42
CA LEU A 6 7.03 -22.99 19.05
C LEU A 6 6.34 -22.37 20.28
N GLU A 7 6.19 -23.13 21.36
CA GLU A 7 5.58 -22.61 22.58
C GLU A 7 6.48 -21.59 23.29
N ALA A 8 7.80 -21.79 23.28
CA ALA A 8 8.77 -20.79 23.73
C ALA A 8 8.65 -19.49 22.91
N THR A 9 8.61 -19.58 21.58
CA THR A 9 8.41 -18.40 20.71
C THR A 9 7.08 -17.69 21.00
N ARG A 10 5.98 -18.43 21.25
CA ARG A 10 4.69 -17.84 21.63
C ARG A 10 4.71 -17.16 23.00
N SER A 11 5.50 -17.67 23.94
CA SER A 11 5.66 -17.06 25.26
C SER A 11 6.44 -15.75 25.15
N GLU A 12 7.59 -15.78 24.49
CA GLU A 12 8.44 -14.60 24.25
C GLU A 12 7.68 -13.50 23.50
N LEU A 13 6.89 -13.87 22.48
CA LEU A 13 6.04 -12.91 21.77
C LEU A 13 5.01 -12.27 22.71
N ARG A 14 4.36 -13.04 23.60
CA ARG A 14 3.39 -12.47 24.55
C ARG A 14 4.04 -11.47 25.51
N GLU A 15 5.20 -11.82 26.07
CA GLU A 15 5.94 -10.93 26.98
C GLU A 15 6.46 -9.68 26.26
N PHE A 16 7.00 -9.83 25.05
CA PHE A 16 7.45 -8.71 24.23
C PHE A 16 6.33 -7.71 23.94
N LEU A 17 5.11 -8.19 23.64
CA LEU A 17 3.98 -7.30 23.33
C LEU A 17 3.51 -6.54 24.57
N ALA A 18 3.52 -7.18 25.75
CA ALA A 18 3.25 -6.50 27.01
C ALA A 18 4.30 -5.42 27.29
N ALA A 19 5.58 -5.75 27.17
CA ALA A 19 6.69 -4.80 27.35
C ALA A 19 6.64 -3.64 26.32
N ALA A 20 6.32 -3.94 25.07
CA ALA A 20 6.17 -2.93 24.02
C ALA A 20 5.03 -1.95 24.35
N ARG A 21 3.92 -2.40 24.94
CA ARG A 21 2.87 -1.50 25.41
C ARG A 21 3.32 -0.64 26.57
N GLU A 22 3.93 -1.22 27.60
CA GLU A 22 4.40 -0.48 28.77
C GLU A 22 5.39 0.63 28.40
N LEU A 23 6.24 0.39 27.39
CA LEU A 23 7.22 1.37 26.93
C LEU A 23 6.63 2.37 25.92
N CYS A 24 5.79 1.90 24.99
CA CYS A 24 5.42 2.67 23.80
C CYS A 24 4.01 3.24 23.83
N VAL A 25 3.09 2.76 24.67
CA VAL A 25 1.67 3.12 24.60
C VAL A 25 1.21 3.75 25.92
N PRO A 26 0.70 5.00 25.90
CA PRO A 26 0.22 5.62 27.13
C PRO A 26 -1.09 4.97 27.61
N LEU A 27 -1.37 5.03 28.92
CA LEU A 27 -2.60 4.48 29.50
C LEU A 27 -3.86 5.28 29.10
N ALA A 28 -3.69 6.52 28.63
CA ALA A 28 -4.76 7.39 28.16
C ALA A 28 -4.26 8.20 26.97
N VAL A 29 -5.18 8.63 26.09
CA VAL A 29 -4.83 9.50 24.96
C VAL A 29 -4.47 10.89 25.50
N PRO A 30 -3.23 11.36 25.34
CA PRO A 30 -2.78 12.65 25.85
C PRO A 30 -3.35 13.82 25.03
N TYR A 31 -3.43 14.99 25.67
CA TYR A 31 -3.88 16.23 25.06
C TYR A 31 -2.70 17.18 24.82
N LEU A 32 -2.71 17.86 23.68
CA LEU A 32 -1.90 19.04 23.39
C LEU A 32 -2.80 20.27 23.43
N ASP A 33 -2.39 21.30 24.19
CA ASP A 33 -3.19 22.54 24.31
C ASP A 33 -3.14 23.41 23.04
N LYS A 34 -2.22 23.16 22.12
CA LYS A 34 -2.05 23.90 20.87
C LYS A 34 -1.39 23.02 19.79
N PRO A 35 -1.43 23.43 18.51
CA PRO A 35 -0.73 22.72 17.44
C PRO A 35 0.76 22.52 17.74
N PRO A 36 1.31 21.32 17.55
CA PRO A 36 2.75 21.08 17.67
C PRO A 36 3.52 21.74 16.52
N THR A 37 4.82 21.94 16.71
CA THR A 37 5.70 22.21 15.56
C THR A 37 5.87 20.93 14.73
N PRO A 38 6.17 21.02 13.42
CA PRO A 38 6.36 19.84 12.57
C PRO A 38 7.35 18.83 13.15
N LEU A 39 8.49 19.31 13.67
CA LEU A 39 9.52 18.47 14.31
C LEU A 39 8.99 17.74 15.56
N HIS A 40 8.26 18.45 16.43
CA HIS A 40 7.66 17.84 17.63
C HIS A 40 6.57 16.84 17.24
N PHE A 41 5.79 17.13 16.20
CA PHE A 41 4.79 16.20 15.71
C PHE A 41 5.41 14.88 15.26
N CYS A 42 6.45 14.95 14.43
CA CYS A 42 7.18 13.77 13.98
C CYS A 42 7.83 13.00 15.13
N ARG A 43 8.58 13.68 15.99
CA ARG A 43 9.36 13.05 17.06
C ARG A 43 8.49 12.42 18.15
N ASP A 44 7.44 13.12 18.58
CA ASP A 44 6.71 12.76 19.80
C ASP A 44 5.45 11.92 19.52
N TRP A 45 4.95 11.91 18.27
CA TRP A 45 3.68 11.27 17.90
C TRP A 45 3.80 10.33 16.70
N VAL A 46 4.28 10.81 15.55
CA VAL A 46 4.32 10.01 14.30
C VAL A 46 5.36 8.89 14.37
N CYS A 47 6.60 9.21 14.75
CA CYS A 47 7.67 8.24 14.88
C CYS A 47 7.41 7.19 15.99
N PRO A 48 6.99 7.56 17.21
CA PRO A 48 6.64 6.55 18.22
C PRO A 48 5.27 5.90 17.99
N ASN A 49 4.52 6.31 16.94
CA ASN A 49 3.20 5.80 16.56
C ASN A 49 2.19 5.90 17.71
N ARG A 50 2.02 7.12 18.26
CA ARG A 50 1.16 7.40 19.44
C ARG A 50 0.03 8.37 19.11
N PRO A 51 -1.22 8.10 19.53
CA PRO A 51 -2.33 9.02 19.32
C PRO A 51 -2.24 10.20 20.29
N CYS A 52 -2.81 11.34 19.88
CA CYS A 52 -3.03 12.50 20.75
C CYS A 52 -4.24 13.31 20.30
N ILE A 53 -4.83 14.07 21.23
CA ILE A 53 -5.85 15.07 20.91
C ILE A 53 -5.22 16.45 20.97
N ILE A 54 -5.33 17.20 19.87
CA ILE A 54 -4.81 18.55 19.69
C ILE A 54 -5.96 19.52 19.83
N ARG A 55 -5.89 20.35 20.87
CA ARG A 55 -6.81 21.47 21.10
C ARG A 55 -6.29 22.70 20.38
N ASN A 56 -7.18 23.69 20.27
CA ASN A 56 -6.82 25.00 19.76
C ASN A 56 -6.18 24.99 18.36
N THR A 57 -6.59 24.04 17.51
CA THR A 57 -6.08 23.90 16.13
C THR A 57 -7.10 24.17 15.03
N LEU A 58 -8.38 24.42 15.35
CA LEU A 58 -9.46 24.59 14.36
C LEU A 58 -10.14 25.97 14.43
N GLN A 59 -9.70 26.86 15.32
CA GLN A 59 -10.36 28.14 15.62
C GLN A 59 -10.35 29.10 14.42
N HIS A 60 -9.38 28.96 13.53
CA HIS A 60 -9.28 29.76 12.32
C HIS A 60 -10.23 29.29 11.21
N TRP A 61 -10.84 28.10 11.33
CA TRP A 61 -11.82 27.61 10.36
C TRP A 61 -13.17 28.30 10.56
N PRO A 62 -13.72 28.98 9.54
CA PRO A 62 -15.10 29.47 9.57
C PRO A 62 -16.13 28.37 9.90
N ALA A 63 -15.84 27.12 9.53
CA ALA A 63 -16.67 25.96 9.81
C ALA A 63 -17.07 25.84 11.29
N LEU A 64 -16.16 26.11 12.23
CA LEU A 64 -16.43 25.93 13.66
C LEU A 64 -17.53 26.88 14.19
N GLN A 65 -17.76 28.00 13.51
CA GLN A 65 -18.81 28.97 13.86
C GLN A 65 -20.03 28.87 12.94
N LYS A 66 -19.84 28.45 11.68
CA LYS A 66 -20.91 28.43 10.66
C LYS A 66 -21.64 27.11 10.58
N TRP A 67 -20.92 25.99 10.69
CA TRP A 67 -21.45 24.68 10.36
C TRP A 67 -22.46 24.21 11.40
N SER A 68 -23.69 24.11 10.94
CA SER A 68 -24.86 23.64 11.68
C SER A 68 -25.80 22.98 10.66
N LEU A 69 -26.72 22.13 11.11
CA LEU A 69 -27.70 21.50 10.21
C LEU A 69 -28.50 22.55 9.41
N PRO A 70 -28.96 23.68 9.99
CA PRO A 70 -29.60 24.75 9.23
C PRO A 70 -28.69 25.41 8.18
N TYR A 71 -27.40 25.62 8.51
CA TYR A 71 -26.44 26.17 7.54
C TYR A 71 -26.26 25.23 6.35
N PHE A 72 -26.04 23.93 6.59
CA PHE A 72 -25.93 22.96 5.50
C PHE A 72 -27.19 22.88 4.66
N ARG A 73 -28.37 22.91 5.27
CA ARG A 73 -29.63 22.95 4.55
C ARG A 73 -29.72 24.16 3.61
N ALA A 74 -29.27 25.33 4.06
CA ALA A 74 -29.28 26.55 3.25
C ALA A 74 -28.20 26.57 2.16
N THR A 75 -27.00 26.03 2.44
CA THR A 75 -25.84 26.15 1.54
C THR A 75 -25.72 25.00 0.55
N VAL A 76 -25.98 23.76 0.99
CA VAL A 76 -25.77 22.52 0.22
C VAL A 76 -26.93 21.54 0.36
N GLY A 77 -28.10 21.98 0.82
CA GLY A 77 -29.24 21.10 1.09
C GLY A 77 -29.78 20.36 -0.14
N SER A 78 -29.71 20.97 -1.32
CA SER A 78 -30.11 20.34 -2.58
C SER A 78 -29.00 19.49 -3.22
N THR A 79 -27.78 19.53 -2.68
CA THR A 79 -26.66 18.74 -3.22
C THR A 79 -26.87 17.27 -2.91
N GLU A 80 -26.84 16.44 -3.95
CA GLU A 80 -26.88 15.00 -3.85
C GLU A 80 -25.53 14.44 -3.37
N VAL A 81 -25.54 13.71 -2.27
CA VAL A 81 -24.36 13.08 -1.66
C VAL A 81 -24.50 11.56 -1.61
N SER A 82 -23.38 10.86 -1.54
CA SER A 82 -23.35 9.42 -1.32
C SER A 82 -23.57 9.11 0.16
N VAL A 83 -24.64 8.38 0.46
CA VAL A 83 -25.07 8.02 1.82
C VAL A 83 -25.04 6.52 1.98
N ALA A 84 -24.35 6.05 3.01
CA ALA A 84 -24.40 4.66 3.44
C ALA A 84 -25.69 4.44 4.24
N VAL A 85 -26.39 3.36 3.91
CA VAL A 85 -27.64 2.96 4.55
C VAL A 85 -27.50 1.53 5.07
N THR A 86 -27.79 1.34 6.35
CA THR A 86 -27.72 0.03 7.00
C THR A 86 -28.96 -0.20 7.87
N PRO A 87 -29.39 -1.46 8.09
CA PRO A 87 -30.54 -1.74 8.95
C PRO A 87 -30.28 -1.43 10.43
N ASP A 88 -29.04 -1.58 10.89
CA ASP A 88 -28.66 -1.58 12.31
C ASP A 88 -27.57 -0.55 12.66
N GLY A 89 -27.09 0.23 11.69
CA GLY A 89 -26.07 1.24 11.88
C GLY A 89 -24.62 0.77 11.67
N TYR A 90 -24.39 -0.52 11.39
CA TYR A 90 -23.05 -1.05 11.22
C TYR A 90 -22.72 -1.29 9.76
N ALA A 91 -22.08 -0.30 9.15
CA ALA A 91 -21.44 -0.46 7.84
C ALA A 91 -20.10 -1.19 8.01
N ASP A 92 -19.72 -1.97 6.99
CA ASP A 92 -18.42 -2.64 6.91
C ASP A 92 -18.13 -3.46 8.17
N ALA A 93 -19.05 -4.38 8.49
CA ALA A 93 -19.03 -5.15 9.72
C ALA A 93 -19.39 -6.62 9.48
N VAL A 94 -18.90 -7.51 10.33
CA VAL A 94 -19.29 -8.92 10.28
C VAL A 94 -20.72 -9.08 10.79
N ARG A 95 -21.55 -9.78 10.02
CA ARG A 95 -22.91 -10.20 10.40
C ARG A 95 -23.11 -11.65 10.00
N GLY A 96 -23.28 -12.52 11.00
CA GLY A 96 -23.31 -13.96 10.79
C GLY A 96 -21.99 -14.46 10.20
N ASP A 97 -22.05 -14.98 8.98
CA ASP A 97 -20.91 -15.54 8.23
C ASP A 97 -20.51 -14.66 7.02
N ARG A 98 -20.91 -13.38 7.02
CA ARG A 98 -20.61 -12.41 5.95
C ARG A 98 -19.94 -11.16 6.49
N PHE A 99 -19.15 -10.52 5.63
CA PHE A 99 -18.72 -9.14 5.78
C PHE A 99 -19.72 -8.26 5.04
N MET A 100 -20.48 -7.47 5.79
CA MET A 100 -21.59 -6.68 5.27
C MET A 100 -21.16 -5.26 4.95
N MET A 101 -21.17 -4.91 3.67
CA MET A 101 -21.04 -3.55 3.15
C MET A 101 -22.40 -2.84 3.17
N PRO A 102 -22.41 -1.51 3.37
CA PRO A 102 -23.64 -0.73 3.41
C PRO A 102 -24.32 -0.68 2.03
N ALA A 103 -25.62 -0.39 2.02
CA ALA A 103 -26.28 0.03 0.81
C ALA A 103 -25.88 1.47 0.47
N GLU A 104 -25.38 1.73 -0.73
CA GLU A 104 -25.08 3.09 -1.17
C GLU A 104 -26.28 3.74 -1.88
N ARG A 105 -26.66 4.94 -1.42
CA ARG A 105 -27.74 5.75 -2.00
C ARG A 105 -27.25 7.15 -2.29
N ARG A 106 -27.72 7.72 -3.39
CA ARG A 106 -27.59 9.16 -3.68
C ARG A 106 -28.84 9.83 -3.13
N LEU A 107 -28.66 10.70 -2.14
CA LEU A 107 -29.75 11.43 -1.49
C LEU A 107 -29.39 12.92 -1.40
N PRO A 108 -30.37 13.83 -1.46
CA PRO A 108 -30.13 15.24 -1.21
C PRO A 108 -29.76 15.42 0.27
N LEU A 109 -28.73 16.22 0.56
CA LEU A 109 -28.27 16.41 1.93
C LEU A 109 -29.38 16.91 2.86
N SER A 110 -30.31 17.72 2.36
CA SER A 110 -31.50 18.17 3.12
C SER A 110 -32.33 17.02 3.69
N PHE A 111 -32.51 15.94 2.93
CA PHE A 111 -33.21 14.74 3.42
C PHE A 111 -32.41 14.03 4.50
N VAL A 112 -31.09 13.92 4.32
CA VAL A 112 -30.18 13.34 5.33
C VAL A 112 -30.21 14.15 6.63
N LEU A 113 -30.41 15.47 6.55
CA LEU A 113 -30.57 16.35 7.71
C LEU A 113 -31.97 16.24 8.35
N ASP A 114 -33.00 15.94 7.58
CA ASP A 114 -34.37 15.79 8.08
C ASP A 114 -34.56 14.60 9.01
N VAL A 115 -33.86 13.49 8.77
CA VAL A 115 -33.92 12.27 9.59
C VAL A 115 -33.45 12.52 11.04
N PRO A 116 -32.22 13.03 11.29
CA PRO A 116 -31.75 13.29 12.65
C PRO A 116 -32.51 14.42 13.35
N GLU A 117 -33.14 15.33 12.61
CA GLU A 117 -34.03 16.36 13.17
C GLU A 117 -35.46 15.85 13.45
N GLY A 118 -35.77 14.59 13.13
CA GLY A 118 -37.09 13.99 13.30
C GLY A 118 -38.16 14.52 12.34
N ARG A 119 -37.75 15.19 11.25
CA ARG A 119 -38.64 15.74 10.20
C ARG A 119 -39.00 14.73 9.13
N ALA A 120 -38.16 13.71 8.96
CA ALA A 120 -38.40 12.58 8.07
C ALA A 120 -38.10 11.27 8.81
N GLN A 121 -38.69 10.18 8.33
CA GLN A 121 -38.37 8.84 8.77
C GLN A 121 -37.68 8.09 7.62
N HIS A 122 -36.72 7.25 7.97
CA HIS A 122 -36.04 6.36 7.05
C HIS A 122 -35.91 4.97 7.69
N PRO A 123 -36.15 3.86 6.96
CA PRO A 123 -36.20 2.52 7.55
C PRO A 123 -34.84 1.96 8.02
N GLY A 124 -33.74 2.56 7.58
CA GLY A 124 -32.40 2.24 8.05
C GLY A 124 -31.65 3.47 8.53
N VAL A 125 -30.51 3.23 9.15
CA VAL A 125 -29.58 4.21 9.70
C VAL A 125 -28.76 4.84 8.57
N LEU A 126 -28.72 6.16 8.53
CA LEU A 126 -28.04 6.97 7.52
C LEU A 126 -26.68 7.48 8.02
N TYR A 127 -25.68 7.38 7.15
CA TYR A 127 -24.36 7.94 7.41
C TYR A 127 -23.68 8.41 6.12
N VAL A 128 -23.35 9.71 6.06
CA VAL A 128 -22.46 10.26 5.03
C VAL A 128 -21.03 9.92 5.44
N GLN A 129 -20.50 8.84 4.86
CA GLN A 129 -19.22 8.25 5.27
C GLN A 129 -18.27 7.89 4.12
N LYS A 130 -18.53 8.36 2.90
CA LYS A 130 -17.71 7.96 1.75
C LYS A 130 -16.27 8.47 1.89
N GLN A 131 -15.31 7.56 2.05
CA GLN A 131 -13.91 7.86 2.36
C GLN A 131 -13.02 8.09 1.12
N CYS A 132 -13.59 8.59 0.02
CA CYS A 132 -12.90 8.80 -1.26
C CYS A 132 -12.69 10.29 -1.56
N SER A 133 -12.28 11.07 -0.56
CA SER A 133 -12.17 12.53 -0.66
C SER A 133 -13.52 13.18 -1.00
N ASN A 134 -14.59 12.73 -0.35
CA ASN A 134 -15.96 13.16 -0.68
C ASN A 134 -16.21 14.66 -0.45
N LEU A 135 -15.46 15.33 0.44
CA LEU A 135 -15.62 16.77 0.67
C LEU A 135 -15.33 17.59 -0.59
N PRO A 136 -14.13 17.53 -1.19
CA PRO A 136 -13.85 18.29 -2.41
C PRO A 136 -14.64 17.79 -3.63
N THR A 137 -15.01 16.50 -3.70
CA THR A 137 -15.68 15.95 -4.89
C THR A 137 -17.21 16.14 -4.87
N GLU A 138 -17.85 16.02 -3.70
CA GLU A 138 -19.32 16.07 -3.59
C GLU A 138 -19.82 17.37 -2.94
N LEU A 139 -19.01 18.02 -2.09
CA LEU A 139 -19.40 19.23 -1.33
C LEU A 139 -18.38 20.38 -1.50
N PRO A 140 -17.95 20.75 -2.72
CA PRO A 140 -16.92 21.78 -2.93
C PRO A 140 -17.32 23.16 -2.39
N GLN A 141 -18.62 23.44 -2.25
CA GLN A 141 -19.14 24.69 -1.69
C GLN A 141 -18.76 24.90 -0.22
N LEU A 142 -18.40 23.83 0.49
CA LEU A 142 -17.98 23.87 1.89
C LEU A 142 -16.47 24.10 2.06
N LEU A 143 -15.67 23.91 1.01
CA LEU A 143 -14.21 24.08 1.06
C LEU A 143 -13.74 25.46 1.56
N PRO A 144 -14.40 26.59 1.24
CA PRO A 144 -13.98 27.89 1.77
C PRO A 144 -14.09 28.04 3.30
N ASP A 145 -14.78 27.12 3.98
CA ASP A 145 -14.98 27.16 5.43
C ASP A 145 -13.88 26.46 6.23
N LEU A 146 -12.91 25.82 5.56
CA LEU A 146 -11.81 25.08 6.20
C LEU A 146 -10.59 25.01 5.28
N GLU A 147 -9.48 24.47 5.80
CA GLU A 147 -8.27 24.27 5.00
C GLU A 147 -8.30 22.96 4.23
N SER A 148 -7.70 22.93 3.04
CA SER A 148 -7.58 21.71 2.21
C SER A 148 -6.57 20.69 2.76
N HIS A 149 -5.74 21.10 3.71
CA HIS A 149 -4.80 20.26 4.44
C HIS A 149 -4.42 20.92 5.77
N VAL A 150 -3.78 20.18 6.68
CA VAL A 150 -3.27 20.72 7.94
C VAL A 150 -1.80 21.15 7.75
N PRO A 151 -1.46 22.45 7.71
CA PRO A 151 -0.15 22.90 7.23
C PRO A 151 1.05 22.32 7.99
N TRP A 152 1.01 22.36 9.32
CA TRP A 152 2.09 21.85 10.17
C TRP A 152 2.26 20.32 10.07
N ALA A 153 1.18 19.58 9.79
CA ALA A 153 1.25 18.13 9.61
C ALA A 153 1.77 17.76 8.22
N SER A 154 1.36 18.50 7.18
CA SER A 154 1.90 18.34 5.83
C SER A 154 3.40 18.63 5.77
N GLU A 155 3.86 19.65 6.47
CA GLU A 155 5.29 19.94 6.61
C GLU A 155 6.01 18.81 7.36
N ALA A 156 5.42 18.30 8.43
CA ALA A 156 5.99 17.21 9.24
C ALA A 156 6.15 15.92 8.43
N LEU A 157 5.11 15.53 7.69
CA LEU A 157 5.05 14.29 6.90
C LEU A 157 5.67 14.43 5.50
N GLY A 158 6.08 15.64 5.12
CA GLY A 158 6.65 15.93 3.80
C GLY A 158 5.71 15.67 2.62
N LYS A 159 4.39 15.62 2.85
CA LYS A 159 3.39 15.27 1.82
C LYS A 159 2.03 15.94 2.06
N MET A 160 1.21 16.01 1.01
CA MET A 160 -0.18 16.47 1.07
C MET A 160 -1.13 15.30 1.38
N PRO A 161 -2.32 15.55 1.95
CA PRO A 161 -3.29 14.48 2.20
C PRO A 161 -3.77 13.87 0.88
N ASN A 162 -3.90 12.55 0.86
CA ASN A 162 -4.47 11.77 -0.24
C ASN A 162 -5.99 11.95 -0.33
N ALA A 163 -6.66 12.18 0.80
CA ALA A 163 -8.09 12.39 0.86
C ALA A 163 -8.48 13.36 1.98
N VAL A 164 -9.53 14.15 1.72
CA VAL A 164 -10.22 14.96 2.73
C VAL A 164 -11.68 14.53 2.75
N ASN A 165 -12.11 13.90 3.85
CA ASN A 165 -13.46 13.36 3.93
C ASN A 165 -14.35 14.16 4.88
N PHE A 166 -15.61 14.31 4.48
CA PHE A 166 -16.69 14.87 5.26
C PHE A 166 -17.55 13.76 5.86
N TRP A 167 -17.89 13.92 7.13
CA TRP A 167 -18.66 12.97 7.93
C TRP A 167 -19.88 13.64 8.54
N LEU A 168 -21.05 13.02 8.34
CA LEU A 168 -22.31 13.41 8.98
C LEU A 168 -23.17 12.16 9.16
N GLY A 169 -23.54 11.82 10.40
CA GLY A 169 -24.29 10.59 10.66
C GLY A 169 -25.19 10.63 11.89
N GLU A 170 -26.06 9.64 11.95
CA GLU A 170 -26.87 9.35 13.14
C GLU A 170 -26.04 8.74 14.27
N ALA A 171 -26.53 8.83 15.51
CA ALA A 171 -25.85 8.26 16.68
C ALA A 171 -25.75 6.73 16.61
N ALA A 172 -26.71 6.10 15.94
CA ALA A 172 -26.73 4.66 15.71
C ALA A 172 -25.68 4.19 14.69
N ALA A 173 -25.12 5.09 13.86
CA ALA A 173 -24.10 4.72 12.89
C ALA A 173 -22.75 4.48 13.58
N VAL A 174 -22.30 3.23 13.57
CA VAL A 174 -21.09 2.75 14.23
C VAL A 174 -20.13 2.20 13.19
N THR A 175 -18.86 2.62 13.27
CA THR A 175 -17.78 2.05 12.47
C THR A 175 -17.11 0.93 13.27
N SER A 176 -17.15 -0.30 12.74
CA SER A 176 -16.63 -1.50 13.40
C SER A 176 -15.10 -1.43 13.59
N LEU A 177 -14.55 -2.31 14.44
CA LEU A 177 -13.11 -2.31 14.73
C LEU A 177 -12.32 -2.67 13.46
N HIS A 178 -11.46 -1.77 13.01
CA HIS A 178 -10.61 -1.95 11.83
C HIS A 178 -9.34 -1.10 11.96
N LYS A 179 -8.43 -1.18 10.98
CA LYS A 179 -7.22 -0.34 10.92
C LYS A 179 -7.03 0.22 9.51
N ASP A 180 -6.44 1.41 9.43
CA ASP A 180 -6.11 2.09 8.18
C ASP A 180 -4.61 2.15 7.94
N HIS A 181 -4.21 2.33 6.67
CA HIS A 181 -2.81 2.56 6.27
C HIS A 181 -2.52 4.06 6.09
N TYR A 182 -3.19 4.90 6.88
CA TYR A 182 -3.11 6.35 6.80
C TYR A 182 -2.78 6.97 8.15
N GLU A 183 -1.96 8.01 8.14
CA GLU A 183 -1.89 8.96 9.25
C GLU A 183 -3.15 9.83 9.19
N ASN A 184 -4.03 9.69 10.18
CA ASN A 184 -5.37 10.26 10.16
C ASN A 184 -5.49 11.43 11.14
N LEU A 185 -5.78 12.63 10.61
CA LEU A 185 -6.12 13.80 11.42
C LEU A 185 -7.64 13.99 11.41
N TYR A 186 -8.30 13.57 12.48
CA TYR A 186 -9.75 13.55 12.62
C TYR A 186 -10.25 14.78 13.39
N CYS A 187 -10.94 15.69 12.70
CA CYS A 187 -11.37 16.98 13.22
C CYS A 187 -12.87 16.98 13.47
N VAL A 188 -13.31 17.21 14.71
CA VAL A 188 -14.74 17.32 15.02
C VAL A 188 -15.15 18.79 14.97
N VAL A 189 -16.14 19.11 14.14
CA VAL A 189 -16.64 20.49 13.97
C VAL A 189 -17.88 20.72 14.82
N SER A 190 -18.76 19.72 14.94
CA SER A 190 -19.96 19.78 15.79
C SER A 190 -20.28 18.39 16.36
N GLY A 191 -20.77 18.35 17.60
CA GLY A 191 -21.02 17.11 18.32
C GLY A 191 -19.76 16.51 18.93
N GLU A 192 -19.76 15.18 19.10
CA GLU A 192 -18.62 14.43 19.61
C GLU A 192 -18.49 13.04 18.96
N LYS A 193 -17.24 12.56 18.90
CA LYS A 193 -16.86 11.22 18.43
C LYS A 193 -16.22 10.46 19.58
N HIS A 194 -16.66 9.22 19.79
CA HIS A 194 -16.11 8.32 20.81
C HIS A 194 -15.30 7.24 20.12
N PHE A 195 -14.02 7.15 20.47
CA PHE A 195 -13.13 6.16 19.91
C PHE A 195 -12.72 5.14 20.97
N LEU A 196 -12.69 3.88 20.55
CA LEU A 196 -11.99 2.80 21.23
C LEU A 196 -10.84 2.36 20.33
N PHE A 197 -9.64 2.31 20.86
CA PHE A 197 -8.43 1.96 20.12
C PHE A 197 -7.72 0.74 20.66
N HIS A 198 -7.00 0.05 19.78
CA HIS A 198 -5.88 -0.79 20.16
C HIS A 198 -4.65 -0.42 19.32
N PRO A 199 -3.45 -0.37 19.92
CA PRO A 199 -2.22 -0.17 19.17
C PRO A 199 -1.96 -1.37 18.23
N PRO A 200 -1.15 -1.21 17.18
CA PRO A 200 -0.81 -2.31 16.26
C PRO A 200 -0.23 -3.55 16.97
N SER A 201 0.45 -3.36 18.11
CA SER A 201 0.99 -4.44 18.93
C SER A 201 -0.08 -5.31 19.61
N ASP A 202 -1.34 -4.90 19.64
CA ASP A 202 -2.45 -5.77 20.09
C ASP A 202 -2.85 -6.81 19.05
N ARG A 203 -2.34 -6.75 17.82
CA ARG A 203 -2.73 -7.64 16.72
C ARG A 203 -2.80 -9.14 17.11
N PRO A 204 -1.86 -9.72 17.88
CA PRO A 204 -1.93 -11.15 18.25
C PRO A 204 -3.13 -11.53 19.13
N PHE A 205 -3.75 -10.56 19.78
CA PHE A 205 -4.95 -10.75 20.61
C PHE A 205 -6.25 -10.34 19.91
N ILE A 206 -6.15 -9.70 18.73
CA ILE A 206 -7.30 -9.27 17.93
C ILE A 206 -7.59 -10.35 16.87
N PRO A 207 -8.78 -10.99 16.91
CA PRO A 207 -9.11 -12.06 15.98
C PRO A 207 -9.33 -11.51 14.57
N TYR A 208 -8.91 -12.28 13.57
CA TYR A 208 -9.20 -12.05 12.16
C TYR A 208 -9.70 -13.35 11.55
N GLU A 209 -10.74 -13.25 10.73
CA GLU A 209 -11.32 -14.36 9.99
C GLU A 209 -11.64 -13.90 8.55
N LEU A 210 -11.77 -14.85 7.63
CA LEU A 210 -12.08 -14.58 6.22
C LEU A 210 -13.59 -14.73 5.97
N TYR A 211 -14.22 -13.67 5.52
CA TYR A 211 -15.66 -13.61 5.27
C TYR A 211 -15.98 -13.42 3.79
N THR A 212 -17.06 -14.03 3.32
CA THR A 212 -17.61 -13.68 2.01
C THR A 212 -18.19 -12.27 2.09
N PRO A 213 -17.79 -11.33 1.22
CA PRO A 213 -18.37 -9.99 1.20
C PRO A 213 -19.79 -10.04 0.66
N ALA A 214 -20.66 -9.21 1.23
CA ALA A 214 -22.04 -9.05 0.82
C ALA A 214 -22.48 -7.60 1.02
N THR A 215 -23.45 -7.15 0.24
CA THR A 215 -23.94 -5.77 0.26
C THR A 215 -25.42 -5.75 0.66
N TYR A 216 -25.81 -4.80 1.51
CA TYR A 216 -27.23 -4.56 1.78
C TYR A 216 -27.94 -3.99 0.55
N GLN A 217 -29.15 -4.49 0.26
CA GLN A 217 -30.04 -3.95 -0.76
C GLN A 217 -31.39 -3.57 -0.14
N PRO A 218 -31.72 -2.27 -0.04
CA PRO A 218 -33.02 -1.82 0.43
C PRO A 218 -34.10 -2.23 -0.57
N THR A 219 -35.24 -2.71 -0.06
CA THR A 219 -36.41 -3.06 -0.87
C THR A 219 -37.45 -1.94 -0.82
N GLU A 220 -38.42 -1.97 -1.76
CA GLU A 220 -39.55 -1.02 -1.78
C GLU A 220 -40.41 -1.09 -0.50
N GLU A 221 -40.39 -2.23 0.20
CA GLU A 221 -41.10 -2.46 1.46
C GLU A 221 -40.36 -1.88 2.69
N GLY A 222 -39.19 -1.27 2.50
CA GLY A 222 -38.37 -0.73 3.59
C GLY A 222 -37.58 -1.79 4.36
N THR A 223 -37.47 -3.01 3.83
CA THR A 223 -36.61 -4.08 4.40
C THR A 223 -35.27 -4.16 3.68
N PHE A 224 -34.28 -4.82 4.28
CA PHE A 224 -32.94 -4.97 3.72
C PHE A 224 -32.67 -6.43 3.33
N LYS A 225 -32.36 -6.67 2.06
CA LYS A 225 -31.85 -7.95 1.57
C LYS A 225 -30.34 -7.97 1.64
N VAL A 226 -29.77 -9.15 1.87
CA VAL A 226 -28.33 -9.41 1.81
C VAL A 226 -28.03 -10.04 0.45
N VAL A 227 -27.07 -9.47 -0.28
CA VAL A 227 -26.65 -10.00 -1.59
C VAL A 227 -25.15 -10.24 -1.55
N ASP A 228 -24.74 -11.51 -1.71
CA ASP A 228 -23.33 -11.90 -1.77
C ASP A 228 -22.66 -11.31 -3.00
N GLU A 229 -21.46 -10.76 -2.83
CA GLU A 229 -20.63 -10.28 -3.93
C GLU A 229 -19.80 -11.44 -4.49
N GLU A 230 -20.44 -12.32 -5.26
CA GLU A 230 -19.85 -13.59 -5.75
C GLU A 230 -18.54 -13.41 -6.54
N ALA A 231 -18.34 -12.22 -7.11
CA ALA A 231 -17.17 -11.87 -7.89
C ALA A 231 -15.98 -11.40 -7.03
N MET A 232 -16.18 -11.11 -5.74
CA MET A 232 -15.15 -10.61 -4.83
C MET A 232 -14.49 -11.75 -4.03
N GLU A 233 -13.20 -11.59 -3.73
CA GLU A 233 -12.51 -12.49 -2.82
C GLU A 233 -13.02 -12.33 -1.39
N LYS A 234 -12.77 -13.33 -0.55
CA LYS A 234 -13.09 -13.23 0.87
C LYS A 234 -12.27 -12.12 1.53
N VAL A 235 -12.93 -11.34 2.37
CA VAL A 235 -12.36 -10.20 3.07
C VAL A 235 -11.90 -10.64 4.47
N PRO A 236 -10.64 -10.41 4.85
CA PRO A 236 -10.21 -10.58 6.24
C PRO A 236 -10.78 -9.44 7.09
N TRP A 237 -11.60 -9.76 8.09
CA TRP A 237 -12.18 -8.76 9.00
C TRP A 237 -12.16 -9.21 10.45
N ILE A 238 -12.32 -8.24 11.36
CA ILE A 238 -12.40 -8.48 12.79
C ILE A 238 -13.86 -8.79 13.17
N PRO A 239 -14.18 -10.00 13.65
CA PRO A 239 -15.54 -10.36 14.02
C PRO A 239 -15.97 -9.90 15.41
N LEU A 240 -15.02 -9.45 16.21
CA LEU A 240 -15.24 -9.11 17.61
C LEU A 240 -15.79 -7.68 17.73
N ASP A 241 -16.89 -7.54 18.48
CA ASP A 241 -17.35 -6.24 18.97
C ASP A 241 -16.53 -5.87 20.23
N PRO A 242 -15.71 -4.81 20.20
CA PRO A 242 -14.88 -4.44 21.34
C PRO A 242 -15.67 -3.85 22.52
N LEU A 243 -16.94 -3.47 22.31
CA LEU A 243 -17.82 -2.99 23.37
C LEU A 243 -18.47 -4.14 24.16
N ALA A 244 -18.66 -5.29 23.51
CA ALA A 244 -19.26 -6.49 24.10
C ALA A 244 -18.54 -7.76 23.57
N PRO A 245 -17.25 -7.97 23.92
CA PRO A 245 -16.45 -9.05 23.35
C PRO A 245 -16.94 -10.43 23.77
N ASP A 246 -17.15 -11.32 22.81
CA ASP A 246 -17.38 -12.76 23.07
C ASP A 246 -16.06 -13.43 23.46
N LEU A 247 -15.74 -13.36 24.74
CA LEU A 247 -14.53 -13.98 25.31
C LEU A 247 -14.60 -15.51 25.37
N ALA A 248 -15.77 -16.12 25.16
CA ALA A 248 -15.86 -17.57 25.04
C ALA A 248 -15.30 -18.02 23.68
N ARG A 249 -15.61 -17.28 22.61
CA ARG A 249 -15.06 -17.53 21.27
C ARG A 249 -13.65 -16.98 21.08
N TYR A 250 -13.35 -15.82 21.67
CA TYR A 250 -12.08 -15.11 21.50
C TYR A 250 -11.40 -14.79 22.85
N PRO A 251 -11.00 -15.80 23.64
CA PRO A 251 -10.48 -15.60 24.99
C PRO A 251 -9.18 -14.78 25.02
N SER A 252 -8.35 -14.86 23.98
CA SER A 252 -7.09 -14.09 23.88
C SER A 252 -7.30 -12.59 23.86
N TYR A 253 -8.47 -12.10 23.43
CA TYR A 253 -8.78 -10.66 23.40
C TYR A 253 -8.77 -10.04 24.80
N SER A 254 -9.00 -10.83 25.86
CA SER A 254 -8.87 -10.34 27.25
C SER A 254 -7.47 -9.86 27.62
N GLN A 255 -6.44 -10.24 26.85
CA GLN A 255 -5.07 -9.77 27.00
C GLN A 255 -4.81 -8.47 26.21
N ALA A 256 -5.74 -8.06 25.34
CA ALA A 256 -5.69 -6.78 24.66
C ALA A 256 -6.07 -5.65 25.62
N GLN A 257 -5.45 -4.47 25.47
CA GLN A 257 -5.79 -3.31 26.29
C GLN A 257 -6.32 -2.19 25.42
N ALA A 258 -7.63 -1.92 25.57
CA ALA A 258 -8.28 -0.87 24.83
C ALA A 258 -7.97 0.52 25.43
N LEU A 259 -7.58 1.47 24.59
CA LEU A 259 -7.57 2.90 24.93
C LEU A 259 -8.91 3.51 24.51
N ARG A 260 -9.40 4.51 25.25
CA ARG A 260 -10.63 5.21 24.90
C ARG A 260 -10.41 6.72 24.93
N CYS A 261 -11.02 7.44 23.99
CA CYS A 261 -11.08 8.89 24.05
C CYS A 261 -12.40 9.42 23.49
N THR A 262 -12.70 10.68 23.77
CA THR A 262 -13.80 11.41 23.15
C THR A 262 -13.23 12.70 22.56
N VAL A 263 -13.48 12.91 21.27
CA VAL A 263 -13.07 14.09 20.51
C VAL A 263 -14.30 14.97 20.36
N ARG A 264 -14.22 16.21 20.85
CA ARG A 264 -15.34 17.16 20.84
C ARG A 264 -15.16 18.24 19.79
N ALA A 265 -16.22 19.00 19.53
CA ALA A 265 -16.19 20.17 18.66
C ALA A 265 -14.98 21.09 18.94
N GLY A 266 -14.19 21.36 17.89
CA GLY A 266 -12.98 22.17 17.95
C GLY A 266 -11.69 21.41 18.30
N GLU A 267 -11.79 20.11 18.59
CA GLU A 267 -10.63 19.24 18.83
C GLU A 267 -10.28 18.43 17.56
N MET A 268 -8.99 18.12 17.43
CA MET A 268 -8.45 17.24 16.39
C MET A 268 -7.79 16.04 17.05
N LEU A 269 -8.15 14.83 16.66
CA LEU A 269 -7.43 13.60 17.02
C LEU A 269 -6.40 13.29 15.94
N TYR A 270 -5.14 13.12 16.35
CA TYR A 270 -4.19 12.36 15.56
C TYR A 270 -4.37 10.87 15.88
N LEU A 271 -4.87 10.13 14.90
CA LEU A 271 -5.00 8.69 14.91
C LEU A 271 -3.88 8.11 14.02
N PRO A 272 -2.85 7.50 14.63
CA PRO A 272 -1.69 7.04 13.87
C PRO A 272 -2.04 5.88 12.94
N ALA A 273 -1.24 5.73 11.88
CA ALA A 273 -1.37 4.60 10.97
C ALA A 273 -1.37 3.26 11.71
N LEU A 274 -2.18 2.31 11.21
CA LEU A 274 -2.35 0.94 11.69
C LEU A 274 -3.02 0.75 13.05
N TRP A 275 -3.38 1.83 13.74
CA TRP A 275 -4.13 1.70 14.99
C TRP A 275 -5.52 1.14 14.71
N PHE A 276 -5.84 0.06 15.43
CA PHE A 276 -7.18 -0.49 15.39
C PHE A 276 -8.11 0.50 16.09
N HIS A 277 -9.23 0.83 15.46
CA HIS A 277 -10.16 1.80 16.01
C HIS A 277 -11.61 1.44 15.69
N HIS A 278 -12.46 1.68 16.68
CA HIS A 278 -13.91 1.53 16.63
C HIS A 278 -14.52 2.88 17.01
N VAL A 279 -15.52 3.34 16.25
CA VAL A 279 -16.02 4.73 16.33
C VAL A 279 -17.53 4.77 16.55
N GLN A 280 -17.94 5.52 17.58
CA GLN A 280 -19.32 5.96 17.79
C GLN A 280 -19.40 7.49 17.72
N GLN A 281 -20.61 8.04 17.61
CA GLN A 281 -20.82 9.47 17.46
C GLN A 281 -22.12 9.95 18.12
N SER A 282 -22.19 11.24 18.45
CA SER A 282 -23.44 11.89 18.81
C SER A 282 -24.37 12.04 17.60
N GLN A 283 -25.68 12.18 17.82
CA GLN A 283 -26.66 12.38 16.74
C GLN A 283 -26.32 13.63 15.92
N GLY A 284 -26.21 13.49 14.59
CA GLY A 284 -25.91 14.61 13.70
C GLY A 284 -24.50 15.19 13.89
N CYS A 285 -23.56 14.39 14.41
CA CYS A 285 -22.15 14.78 14.53
C CYS A 285 -21.58 15.18 13.16
N ILE A 286 -20.83 16.29 13.12
CA ILE A 286 -20.17 16.79 11.91
C ILE A 286 -18.66 16.73 12.12
N ALA A 287 -17.96 16.01 11.25
CA ALA A 287 -16.51 15.90 11.30
C ALA A 287 -15.87 15.95 9.91
N VAL A 288 -14.60 16.32 9.88
CA VAL A 288 -13.75 16.29 8.69
C VAL A 288 -12.47 15.56 9.06
N ASN A 289 -11.97 14.70 8.18
CA ASN A 289 -10.67 14.07 8.41
C ASN A 289 -9.74 14.21 7.20
N PHE A 290 -8.44 14.25 7.49
CA PHE A 290 -7.38 14.26 6.48
C PHE A 290 -6.61 12.96 6.57
N TRP A 291 -6.47 12.28 5.43
CA TRP A 291 -5.68 11.07 5.32
C TRP A 291 -4.39 11.34 4.58
N TYR A 292 -3.27 11.07 5.23
CA TYR A 292 -1.93 11.09 4.65
C TYR A 292 -1.43 9.65 4.56
N ASP A 293 -1.01 9.20 3.39
CA ASP A 293 -0.49 7.83 3.21
C ASP A 293 0.72 7.63 4.14
N MET A 294 0.72 6.52 4.86
CA MET A 294 1.76 6.23 5.84
C MET A 294 3.13 6.06 5.18
N GLU A 295 4.20 6.20 5.96
CA GLU A 295 5.51 5.75 5.52
C GLU A 295 5.66 4.24 5.77
N TYR A 296 6.09 3.52 4.75
CA TYR A 296 6.32 2.07 4.82
C TYR A 296 7.76 1.81 5.30
N ASP A 297 8.00 1.94 6.62
CA ASP A 297 9.33 1.89 7.25
C ASP A 297 9.52 0.77 8.32
N LEU A 298 10.53 0.88 9.17
CA LEU A 298 10.89 -0.14 10.16
C LEU A 298 9.91 -0.25 11.36
N LYS A 299 8.96 0.68 11.55
CA LYS A 299 8.01 0.65 12.70
C LYS A 299 7.06 -0.55 12.70
N LEU A 300 7.19 -1.41 11.71
CA LEU A 300 6.28 -2.48 11.30
C LEU A 300 6.78 -3.85 11.75
N LEU A 301 7.60 -3.96 12.80
CA LEU A 301 8.35 -5.17 13.17
C LEU A 301 7.60 -6.24 14.00
N GLY A 302 6.26 -6.31 13.96
CA GLY A 302 5.50 -7.40 14.60
C GLY A 302 5.27 -8.58 13.64
N LEU A 303 6.17 -9.56 13.59
CA LEU A 303 6.20 -10.64 12.58
C LEU A 303 5.11 -11.73 12.76
N GLN A 304 4.43 -12.14 11.67
CA GLN A 304 3.65 -13.38 11.56
C GLN A 304 4.17 -14.23 10.39
N ALA A 305 4.28 -15.55 10.56
CA ALA A 305 4.77 -16.48 9.54
C ALA A 305 3.62 -17.20 8.82
N GLU A 306 3.56 -17.13 7.49
CA GLU A 306 2.56 -17.83 6.65
C GLU A 306 3.20 -18.52 5.42
N VAL A 307 2.53 -19.52 4.84
CA VAL A 307 2.93 -20.12 3.55
C VAL A 307 2.18 -19.40 2.44
N SER A 308 2.90 -18.74 1.54
CA SER A 308 2.31 -17.84 0.54
C SER A 308 2.10 -18.52 -0.82
N ARG A 309 1.05 -18.13 -1.56
CA ARG A 309 0.76 -18.67 -2.91
C ARG A 309 1.34 -17.73 -3.97
N THR A 310 2.30 -18.24 -4.73
CA THR A 310 2.95 -17.50 -5.83
C THR A 310 2.07 -17.44 -7.09
N CYS A 311 2.09 -16.30 -7.77
CA CYS A 311 1.46 -16.07 -9.07
C CYS A 311 2.48 -15.50 -10.06
N LEU A 312 2.24 -15.70 -11.36
CA LEU A 312 2.95 -15.07 -12.45
C LEU A 312 2.12 -13.89 -12.99
N LEU A 313 2.62 -12.68 -12.81
CA LEU A 313 2.07 -11.47 -13.40
C LEU A 313 2.77 -11.19 -14.73
N THR A 314 2.03 -11.32 -15.82
CA THR A 314 2.46 -10.91 -17.17
C THR A 314 1.97 -9.50 -17.44
N VAL A 315 2.88 -8.60 -17.76
CA VAL A 315 2.59 -7.19 -18.11
C VAL A 315 3.04 -6.94 -19.54
N ARG A 316 2.09 -6.66 -20.43
CA ARG A 316 2.34 -6.39 -21.83
C ARG A 316 2.07 -4.92 -22.14
N VAL A 317 3.13 -4.16 -22.36
CA VAL A 317 3.04 -2.76 -22.77
C VAL A 317 2.70 -2.72 -24.26
N LEU A 318 1.48 -2.29 -24.59
CA LEU A 318 0.96 -2.35 -25.94
C LEU A 318 1.40 -1.14 -26.75
N GLN A 319 0.88 0.04 -26.43
CA GLN A 319 1.06 1.27 -27.20
C GLN A 319 0.71 2.50 -26.37
N ALA A 320 1.10 3.68 -26.84
CA ALA A 320 0.59 4.95 -26.34
C ALA A 320 0.03 5.78 -27.50
N HIS A 321 -0.79 6.77 -27.17
CA HIS A 321 -1.40 7.68 -28.15
C HIS A 321 -1.27 9.11 -27.67
N ARG A 322 -1.04 10.04 -28.61
CA ARG A 322 -1.01 11.50 -28.39
C ARG A 322 -0.13 11.92 -27.20
N LEU A 323 1.06 11.33 -27.08
CA LEU A 323 2.04 11.77 -26.08
C LEU A 323 2.51 13.19 -26.42
N PRO A 324 2.64 14.09 -25.43
CA PRO A 324 3.14 15.44 -25.65
C PRO A 324 4.63 15.41 -25.99
N SER A 325 5.02 16.15 -27.02
CA SER A 325 6.43 16.35 -27.38
C SER A 325 7.03 17.43 -26.48
N LYS A 326 8.14 17.13 -25.81
CA LYS A 326 8.94 18.15 -25.10
C LYS A 326 9.83 18.93 -26.07
N ASP A 327 10.15 18.34 -27.22
CA ASP A 327 10.94 18.96 -28.27
C ASP A 327 10.09 19.76 -29.27
N LEU A 328 10.54 20.98 -29.56
CA LEU A 328 9.93 21.91 -30.53
C LEU A 328 10.23 21.54 -32.00
N VAL A 329 11.13 20.57 -32.25
CA VAL A 329 11.69 20.32 -33.60
C VAL A 329 11.61 18.86 -34.05
N THR A 330 11.64 17.87 -33.15
CA THR A 330 11.54 16.44 -33.47
C THR A 330 10.46 15.75 -32.62
N PRO A 331 9.74 14.73 -33.14
CA PRO A 331 8.81 13.95 -32.32
C PRO A 331 9.56 13.08 -31.29
N SER A 332 8.90 12.76 -30.19
CA SER A 332 9.48 12.04 -29.05
C SER A 332 10.05 10.64 -29.34
N ASP A 333 11.18 10.32 -28.71
CA ASP A 333 11.82 9.01 -28.69
C ASP A 333 11.35 8.23 -27.44
N CYS A 334 10.18 7.60 -27.54
CA CYS A 334 9.45 7.11 -26.38
C CYS A 334 9.88 5.71 -25.91
N TYR A 335 10.00 5.54 -24.60
CA TYR A 335 10.10 4.23 -23.95
C TYR A 335 9.33 4.19 -22.63
N VAL A 336 9.03 2.99 -22.14
CA VAL A 336 8.35 2.79 -20.85
C VAL A 336 9.27 2.04 -19.92
N THR A 337 9.43 2.53 -18.69
CA THR A 337 10.03 1.77 -17.60
C THR A 337 8.94 1.12 -16.75
N LEU A 338 9.20 -0.08 -16.27
CA LEU A 338 8.36 -0.85 -15.37
C LEU A 338 9.14 -1.13 -14.10
N TRP A 339 8.56 -0.89 -12.94
CA TRP A 339 9.17 -1.20 -11.65
C TRP A 339 8.16 -1.81 -10.69
N LEU A 340 8.45 -3.03 -10.25
CA LEU A 340 7.68 -3.73 -9.24
C LEU A 340 8.61 -4.10 -8.09
N PRO A 341 8.69 -3.27 -7.03
CA PRO A 341 9.69 -3.41 -5.97
C PRO A 341 9.63 -4.77 -5.26
N MET A 342 8.44 -5.37 -5.19
CA MET A 342 8.23 -6.65 -4.53
C MET A 342 8.70 -7.86 -5.36
N ALA A 343 8.93 -7.68 -6.66
CA ALA A 343 9.24 -8.77 -7.58
C ALA A 343 10.58 -8.62 -8.31
N CYS A 344 11.14 -7.40 -8.36
CA CYS A 344 12.38 -7.12 -9.07
C CYS A 344 13.17 -5.99 -8.38
N SER A 345 14.49 -6.19 -8.29
CA SER A 345 15.44 -5.23 -7.71
C SER A 345 15.72 -4.00 -8.58
N HIS A 346 15.36 -4.05 -9.86
CA HIS A 346 15.68 -3.00 -10.83
C HIS A 346 14.49 -2.70 -11.74
N ARG A 347 14.58 -1.57 -12.45
CA ARG A 347 13.58 -1.17 -13.44
C ARG A 347 13.82 -1.93 -14.74
N LEU A 348 12.75 -2.46 -15.32
CA LEU A 348 12.75 -3.01 -16.67
C LEU A 348 12.37 -1.91 -17.65
N GLN A 349 12.80 -2.03 -18.91
CA GLN A 349 12.55 -1.03 -19.94
C GLN A 349 12.07 -1.68 -21.23
N THR A 350 11.10 -1.05 -21.90
CA THR A 350 10.75 -1.39 -23.28
C THR A 350 11.86 -0.94 -24.24
N ARG A 351 11.83 -1.48 -25.46
CA ARG A 351 12.55 -0.87 -26.59
C ARG A 351 12.14 0.60 -26.75
N THR A 352 13.08 1.45 -27.15
CA THR A 352 12.77 2.84 -27.52
C THR A 352 12.16 2.87 -28.92
N VAL A 353 11.02 3.54 -29.07
CA VAL A 353 10.38 3.81 -30.37
C VAL A 353 10.68 5.25 -30.74
N LYS A 354 11.40 5.43 -31.84
CA LYS A 354 11.87 6.77 -32.24
C LYS A 354 10.81 7.58 -32.95
N ASN A 355 10.85 8.89 -32.77
CA ASN A 355 10.04 9.87 -33.51
C ASN A 355 8.54 9.54 -33.60
N SER A 356 7.90 9.18 -32.49
CA SER A 356 6.47 8.86 -32.48
C SER A 356 5.75 9.36 -31.24
N SER A 357 4.70 10.15 -31.45
CA SER A 357 3.73 10.54 -30.42
C SER A 357 2.68 9.46 -30.16
N SER A 358 2.68 8.36 -30.92
CA SER A 358 1.82 7.19 -30.71
C SER A 358 2.60 5.89 -30.91
N PRO A 359 3.59 5.61 -30.02
CA PRO A 359 4.48 4.46 -30.15
C PRO A 359 3.75 3.14 -29.89
N VAL A 360 4.17 2.08 -30.59
CA VAL A 360 3.68 0.69 -30.40
C VAL A 360 4.85 -0.20 -29.98
N TRP A 361 4.84 -0.63 -28.71
CA TRP A 361 5.88 -1.48 -28.14
C TRP A 361 5.55 -2.96 -28.27
N ASN A 362 4.33 -3.34 -27.90
CA ASN A 362 3.84 -4.72 -27.90
C ASN A 362 4.84 -5.70 -27.25
N GLN A 363 5.32 -5.35 -26.06
CA GLN A 363 6.39 -6.06 -25.36
C GLN A 363 5.91 -6.56 -23.99
N SER A 364 6.16 -7.84 -23.70
CA SER A 364 5.75 -8.49 -22.46
C SER A 364 6.89 -8.63 -21.46
N PHE A 365 6.55 -8.47 -20.19
CA PHE A 365 7.41 -8.66 -19.02
C PHE A 365 6.70 -9.59 -18.05
N HIS A 366 7.47 -10.35 -17.27
CA HIS A 366 6.92 -11.35 -16.36
C HIS A 366 7.49 -11.13 -14.97
N PHE A 367 6.63 -11.18 -13.96
CA PHE A 367 6.99 -10.96 -12.56
C PHE A 367 6.37 -12.08 -11.71
N ARG A 368 7.19 -12.75 -10.91
CA ARG A 368 6.68 -13.67 -9.88
C ARG A 368 6.28 -12.85 -8.66
N ILE A 369 5.02 -12.93 -8.24
CA ILE A 369 4.46 -12.15 -7.14
C ILE A 369 3.71 -13.03 -6.13
N HIS A 370 3.59 -12.54 -4.91
CA HIS A 370 2.78 -13.17 -3.85
C HIS A 370 1.48 -12.41 -3.67
N ARG A 371 0.32 -13.09 -3.68
CA ARG A 371 -1.00 -12.42 -3.58
C ARG A 371 -1.23 -11.73 -2.24
N GLN A 372 -0.64 -12.25 -1.17
CA GLN A 372 -0.76 -11.70 0.18
C GLN A 372 -0.03 -10.36 0.36
N LEU A 373 0.81 -9.98 -0.60
CA LEU A 373 1.57 -8.74 -0.57
C LEU A 373 0.90 -7.68 -1.45
N LYS A 374 1.07 -6.41 -1.06
CA LYS A 374 0.68 -5.29 -1.90
C LYS A 374 1.67 -5.19 -3.08
N ASN A 375 1.18 -5.37 -4.30
CA ASN A 375 2.00 -5.41 -5.51
C ASN A 375 1.66 -4.19 -6.38
N VAL A 376 2.24 -3.04 -6.06
CA VAL A 376 2.05 -1.81 -6.86
C VAL A 376 3.16 -1.70 -7.90
N MET A 377 2.77 -1.82 -9.18
CA MET A 377 3.63 -1.60 -10.33
C MET A 377 3.70 -0.11 -10.65
N GLU A 378 4.90 0.43 -10.79
CA GLU A 378 5.12 1.75 -11.36
C GLU A 378 5.47 1.64 -12.84
N LEU A 379 4.73 2.35 -13.68
CA LEU A 379 4.98 2.51 -15.11
C LEU A 379 5.29 3.98 -15.40
N LYS A 380 6.45 4.26 -15.98
CA LYS A 380 6.82 5.62 -16.39
C LYS A 380 7.12 5.67 -17.87
N VAL A 381 6.45 6.56 -18.59
CA VAL A 381 6.73 6.85 -20.01
C VAL A 381 7.73 7.99 -20.05
N PHE A 382 8.82 7.79 -20.79
CA PHE A 382 9.86 8.79 -20.98
C PHE A 382 9.95 9.15 -22.46
N ASP A 383 10.35 10.40 -22.69
CA ASP A 383 10.95 10.86 -23.93
C ASP A 383 12.47 10.79 -23.76
N ARG A 384 13.20 10.18 -24.68
CA ARG A 384 14.65 10.00 -24.54
C ARG A 384 15.36 11.26 -24.99
N ASP A 385 15.82 12.06 -24.04
CA ASP A 385 16.55 13.30 -24.33
C ASP A 385 18.07 13.04 -24.33
N LEU A 386 18.79 13.62 -25.30
CA LEU A 386 20.26 13.51 -25.36
C LEU A 386 20.99 14.59 -24.53
N VAL A 387 20.27 15.56 -23.95
CA VAL A 387 20.85 16.81 -23.39
C VAL A 387 20.40 17.16 -21.96
N THR A 388 19.16 16.84 -21.57
CA THR A 388 18.61 17.07 -20.21
C THR A 388 18.26 15.74 -19.53
N GLY A 389 18.16 15.72 -18.20
CA GLY A 389 17.72 14.52 -17.48
C GLY A 389 16.29 14.13 -17.87
N ASP A 390 16.06 12.84 -18.12
CA ASP A 390 14.78 12.28 -18.56
C ASP A 390 13.70 12.44 -17.45
N ASP A 391 12.94 13.53 -17.47
CA ASP A 391 11.74 13.67 -16.63
C ASP A 391 10.56 12.88 -17.25
N PRO A 392 9.85 12.03 -16.48
CA PRO A 392 8.79 11.20 -17.03
C PRO A 392 7.63 12.04 -17.58
N VAL A 393 7.17 11.69 -18.77
CA VAL A 393 6.01 12.29 -19.45
C VAL A 393 4.70 11.81 -18.81
N LEU A 394 4.66 10.55 -18.41
CA LEU A 394 3.55 9.93 -17.68
C LEU A 394 4.12 9.07 -16.55
N SER A 395 3.50 9.11 -15.38
CA SER A 395 3.78 8.17 -14.29
C SER A 395 2.47 7.55 -13.81
N VAL A 396 2.40 6.22 -13.85
CA VAL A 396 1.24 5.43 -13.45
C VAL A 396 1.64 4.49 -12.34
N LEU A 397 0.79 4.40 -11.32
CA LEU A 397 0.85 3.35 -10.32
C LEU A 397 -0.34 2.42 -10.52
N PHE A 398 -0.06 1.12 -10.63
CA PHE A 398 -1.06 0.10 -10.87
C PHE A 398 -0.98 -0.96 -9.78
N ASP A 399 -2.06 -1.10 -8.99
CA ASP A 399 -2.14 -2.14 -7.97
C ASP A 399 -2.54 -3.48 -8.60
N ALA A 400 -1.57 -4.39 -8.75
CA ALA A 400 -1.80 -5.73 -9.27
C ALA A 400 -2.66 -6.60 -8.33
N GLY A 401 -2.87 -6.18 -7.06
CA GLY A 401 -3.85 -6.80 -6.17
C GLY A 401 -5.29 -6.68 -6.67
N THR A 402 -5.56 -5.74 -7.57
CA THR A 402 -6.88 -5.61 -8.21
C THR A 402 -7.14 -6.66 -9.29
N LEU A 403 -6.14 -7.45 -9.71
CA LEU A 403 -6.26 -8.47 -10.76
C LEU A 403 -6.71 -9.82 -10.20
N ARG A 404 -7.61 -10.49 -10.93
CA ARG A 404 -8.02 -11.87 -10.61
C ARG A 404 -7.09 -12.88 -11.31
N ALA A 405 -6.81 -14.00 -10.65
CA ALA A 405 -6.07 -15.08 -11.30
C ALA A 405 -6.87 -15.64 -12.49
N GLY A 406 -6.21 -15.80 -13.64
CA GLY A 406 -6.80 -16.23 -14.91
C GLY A 406 -7.42 -15.11 -15.74
N GLU A 407 -7.49 -13.88 -15.21
CA GLU A 407 -8.05 -12.73 -15.92
C GLU A 407 -6.99 -12.05 -16.82
N PHE A 408 -7.44 -11.60 -18.00
CA PHE A 408 -6.71 -10.68 -18.85
C PHE A 408 -7.38 -9.32 -18.75
N ARG A 409 -6.64 -8.30 -18.33
CA ARG A 409 -7.17 -6.94 -18.16
C ARG A 409 -6.36 -5.93 -18.96
N CYS A 410 -7.02 -5.27 -19.90
CA CYS A 410 -6.43 -4.17 -20.66
C CYS A 410 -6.80 -2.85 -20.00
N GLU A 411 -5.80 -2.07 -19.63
CA GLU A 411 -5.94 -0.78 -18.97
C GLU A 411 -5.44 0.35 -19.86
N SER A 412 -6.14 1.48 -19.80
CA SER A 412 -5.79 2.70 -20.52
C SER A 412 -5.57 3.83 -19.51
N PHE A 413 -4.32 4.24 -19.34
CA PHE A 413 -3.93 5.29 -18.40
C PHE A 413 -3.78 6.63 -19.10
N SER A 414 -4.52 7.64 -18.64
CA SER A 414 -4.53 8.98 -19.24
C SER A 414 -3.57 9.95 -18.55
N LEU A 415 -2.99 10.87 -19.33
CA LEU A 415 -2.06 11.91 -18.90
C LEU A 415 -2.71 13.10 -18.17
N SER A 416 -3.98 13.39 -18.45
CA SER A 416 -4.72 14.49 -17.81
C SER A 416 -6.20 14.11 -17.60
N PRO A 417 -6.91 14.79 -16.67
CA PRO A 417 -8.35 14.62 -16.48
C PRO A 417 -9.17 14.91 -17.75
N GLN A 418 -8.60 15.66 -18.70
CA GLN A 418 -9.22 16.02 -19.97
C GLN A 418 -8.97 14.97 -21.08
N GLY A 419 -8.15 13.93 -20.83
CA GLY A 419 -7.92 12.81 -21.74
C GLY A 419 -6.87 13.03 -22.83
N GLU A 420 -5.99 14.03 -22.68
CA GLU A 420 -4.95 14.30 -23.66
C GLU A 420 -3.76 13.35 -23.50
N GLY A 421 -3.81 12.23 -24.22
CA GLY A 421 -2.76 11.24 -24.31
C GLY A 421 -2.94 10.06 -23.36
N ARG A 422 -2.68 8.84 -23.85
CA ARG A 422 -2.95 7.60 -23.10
C ARG A 422 -1.90 6.51 -23.33
N LEU A 423 -1.65 5.69 -22.30
CA LEU A 423 -0.84 4.47 -22.34
C LEU A 423 -1.75 3.25 -22.19
N GLU A 424 -1.66 2.29 -23.12
CA GLU A 424 -2.41 1.03 -23.09
C GLU A 424 -1.49 -0.12 -22.65
N VAL A 425 -1.90 -0.82 -21.59
CA VAL A 425 -1.15 -1.93 -21.00
C VAL A 425 -2.09 -3.08 -20.69
N GLU A 426 -1.70 -4.29 -21.08
CA GLU A 426 -2.42 -5.51 -20.77
C GLU A 426 -1.74 -6.24 -19.60
N PHE A 427 -2.53 -6.66 -18.62
CA PHE A 427 -2.09 -7.42 -17.46
C PHE A 427 -2.76 -8.79 -17.45
N CYS A 428 -2.01 -9.84 -17.17
CA CYS A 428 -2.54 -11.18 -16.93
C CYS A 428 -1.90 -11.77 -15.69
N LEU A 429 -2.71 -12.28 -14.77
CA LEU A 429 -2.23 -12.91 -13.54
C LEU A 429 -2.54 -14.40 -13.56
N GLN A 430 -1.54 -15.26 -13.40
CA GLN A 430 -1.72 -16.72 -13.43
C GLN A 430 -1.26 -17.33 -12.12
N SER A 431 -2.07 -18.21 -11.51
CA SER A 431 -1.62 -18.95 -10.32
C SER A 431 -0.59 -20.00 -10.70
N LEU A 432 0.52 -20.05 -9.98
CA LEU A 432 1.55 -21.07 -10.16
C LEU A 432 1.29 -22.23 -9.21
N ALA A 433 1.38 -23.47 -9.72
CA ALA A 433 1.20 -24.71 -8.93
C ALA A 433 2.49 -25.18 -8.24
N ASP A 434 3.50 -24.32 -8.18
CA ASP A 434 4.84 -24.64 -7.70
C ASP A 434 4.89 -24.76 -6.16
N ARG A 435 6.00 -25.26 -5.59
CA ARG A 435 6.14 -25.37 -4.12
C ARG A 435 5.93 -24.00 -3.49
N GLY A 436 5.01 -23.92 -2.52
CA GLY A 436 4.78 -22.70 -1.75
C GLY A 436 6.07 -22.29 -1.01
N GLU A 437 6.43 -21.02 -1.15
CA GLU A 437 7.57 -20.43 -0.45
C GLU A 437 7.13 -19.94 0.92
N TRP A 438 8.06 -20.02 1.88
CA TRP A 438 7.83 -19.50 3.22
C TRP A 438 7.97 -17.99 3.21
N LEU A 439 6.90 -17.30 3.62
CA LEU A 439 6.84 -15.85 3.66
C LEU A 439 6.39 -15.42 5.04
N VAL A 440 7.24 -14.68 5.74
CA VAL A 440 6.85 -14.11 7.03
C VAL A 440 6.43 -12.68 6.77
N SER A 441 5.14 -12.39 6.88
CA SER A 441 4.60 -11.05 6.68
C SER A 441 3.56 -10.73 7.72
N ASN A 442 3.53 -9.48 8.15
CA ASN A 442 2.49 -8.93 9.00
C ASN A 442 1.58 -7.95 8.24
N GLY A 443 1.59 -8.05 6.92
CA GLY A 443 0.87 -7.15 6.01
C GLY A 443 1.65 -5.90 5.64
N VAL A 444 2.87 -5.69 6.16
CA VAL A 444 3.68 -4.50 5.83
C VAL A 444 5.18 -4.78 5.66
N LEU A 445 5.82 -5.55 6.55
CA LEU A 445 7.14 -6.13 6.31
C LEU A 445 7.01 -7.53 5.73
N VAL A 446 7.95 -7.88 4.86
CA VAL A 446 8.00 -9.17 4.18
C VAL A 446 9.40 -9.74 4.35
N ALA A 447 9.51 -10.79 5.15
CA ALA A 447 10.72 -11.60 5.23
C ALA A 447 10.57 -12.78 4.27
N TRP A 448 11.51 -12.84 3.32
CA TRP A 448 11.56 -13.81 2.25
C TRP A 448 12.51 -14.94 2.61
N GLU A 449 12.22 -16.13 2.09
CA GLU A 449 13.24 -17.16 1.99
C GLU A 449 14.37 -16.68 1.06
N LEU A 450 15.59 -16.68 1.59
CA LEU A 450 16.78 -16.29 0.83
C LEU A 450 17.48 -17.53 0.29
N SER A 451 17.80 -17.50 -1.00
CA SER A 451 18.79 -18.38 -1.60
C SER A 451 20.19 -17.84 -1.31
N CYS A 452 21.13 -18.74 -1.03
CA CYS A 452 22.53 -18.40 -0.87
C CYS A 452 23.32 -18.95 -2.07
N LEU A 453 23.88 -18.04 -2.88
CA LEU A 453 24.80 -18.39 -3.96
C LEU A 453 26.24 -18.33 -3.44
N HIS A 454 26.95 -19.45 -3.53
CA HIS A 454 28.39 -19.51 -3.28
C HIS A 454 29.13 -19.48 -4.62
N VAL A 455 30.01 -18.51 -4.79
CA VAL A 455 30.87 -18.39 -5.98
C VAL A 455 32.32 -18.54 -5.56
N GLN A 456 33.04 -19.44 -6.20
CA GLN A 456 34.48 -19.60 -6.02
C GLN A 456 35.17 -19.27 -7.33
N LEU A 457 36.13 -18.36 -7.28
CA LEU A 457 36.96 -18.03 -8.43
C LEU A 457 38.27 -18.82 -8.36
N GLU A 458 38.52 -19.59 -9.41
CA GLU A 458 39.77 -20.33 -9.61
C GLU A 458 40.44 -19.82 -10.88
N GLU A 459 41.74 -19.57 -10.82
CA GLU A 459 42.52 -19.24 -12.00
C GLU A 459 42.87 -20.52 -12.77
N THR A 460 42.58 -20.53 -14.08
CA THR A 460 42.86 -21.68 -14.95
C THR A 460 43.86 -21.29 -16.05
N GLY A 461 45.14 -21.60 -15.85
CA GLY A 461 46.21 -21.39 -16.84
C GLY A 461 47.60 -21.16 -16.22
N ASP A 462 48.66 -21.39 -17.00
CA ASP A 462 50.08 -21.23 -16.59
C ASP A 462 50.64 -19.80 -16.83
N GLN A 463 49.77 -18.80 -17.07
CA GLN A 463 50.23 -17.45 -17.37
C GLN A 463 50.48 -16.64 -16.08
N LYS A 464 51.62 -15.95 -16.05
CA LYS A 464 52.03 -15.06 -14.95
C LYS A 464 50.93 -14.03 -14.67
N SER A 465 50.39 -14.10 -13.45
CA SER A 465 49.60 -13.09 -12.73
C SER A 465 49.46 -11.75 -13.46
N SER A 466 48.49 -11.65 -14.35
CA SER A 466 47.91 -10.35 -14.64
C SER A 466 46.98 -10.00 -13.48
N GLU A 467 47.11 -8.79 -12.93
CA GLU A 467 46.27 -8.28 -11.83
C GLU A 467 44.83 -8.00 -12.29
N HIS A 468 44.20 -8.93 -13.01
CA HIS A 468 42.83 -8.76 -13.45
C HIS A 468 41.92 -8.72 -12.23
N ARG A 469 41.16 -7.63 -12.13
CA ARG A 469 40.12 -7.45 -11.13
C ARG A 469 38.78 -7.83 -11.74
N VAL A 470 38.05 -8.67 -11.03
CA VAL A 470 36.68 -9.03 -11.39
C VAL A 470 35.71 -8.42 -10.40
N GLN A 471 34.57 -7.97 -10.93
CA GLN A 471 33.42 -7.55 -10.15
C GLN A 471 32.28 -8.55 -10.38
N LEU A 472 31.77 -9.10 -9.28
CA LEU A 472 30.62 -10.00 -9.27
C LEU A 472 29.42 -9.24 -8.75
N VAL A 473 28.35 -9.26 -9.52
CA VAL A 473 27.11 -8.55 -9.22
C VAL A 473 25.95 -9.52 -9.29
N VAL A 474 25.23 -9.66 -8.19
CA VAL A 474 23.91 -10.29 -8.14
C VAL A 474 22.91 -9.18 -7.78
N PRO A 475 22.14 -8.65 -8.74
CA PRO A 475 21.25 -7.51 -8.50
C PRO A 475 20.21 -7.80 -7.43
N GLY A 476 20.23 -7.02 -6.34
CA GLY A 476 19.32 -7.21 -5.21
C GLY A 476 19.80 -8.19 -4.14
N SER A 477 21.06 -8.63 -4.21
CA SER A 477 21.72 -9.35 -3.11
C SER A 477 21.99 -8.43 -1.92
N CYS A 478 21.99 -9.00 -0.71
CA CYS A 478 22.26 -8.27 0.53
C CYS A 478 23.67 -7.66 0.58
N GLU A 479 24.64 -8.33 -0.03
CA GLU A 479 26.04 -7.95 -0.04
C GLU A 479 26.38 -6.85 -1.06
N GLY A 480 25.52 -6.66 -2.07
CA GLY A 480 25.81 -5.79 -3.19
C GLY A 480 26.97 -6.29 -4.08
N PRO A 481 27.51 -5.43 -4.96
CA PRO A 481 28.66 -5.75 -5.80
C PRO A 481 29.89 -6.13 -4.98
N GLN A 482 30.57 -7.22 -5.34
CA GLN A 482 31.80 -7.67 -4.70
C GLN A 482 32.95 -7.70 -5.70
N GLU A 483 34.13 -7.28 -5.26
CA GLU A 483 35.32 -7.19 -6.10
C GLU A 483 36.47 -8.03 -5.53
N ALA A 484 37.25 -8.65 -6.43
CA ALA A 484 38.48 -9.32 -6.06
C ALA A 484 39.45 -9.45 -7.22
N SER A 485 40.71 -9.74 -6.88
CA SER A 485 41.71 -10.23 -7.82
C SER A 485 41.39 -11.67 -8.22
N VAL A 486 41.63 -12.01 -9.49
CA VAL A 486 41.49 -13.38 -9.99
C VAL A 486 42.36 -14.34 -9.17
N GLY A 487 41.80 -15.51 -8.83
CA GLY A 487 42.52 -16.60 -8.14
C GLY A 487 42.42 -16.64 -6.61
N THR A 488 41.85 -15.62 -5.95
CA THR A 488 41.67 -15.67 -4.48
C THR A 488 40.35 -15.03 -4.04
N GLY A 489 39.28 -15.82 -4.03
CA GLY A 489 38.02 -15.36 -3.42
C GLY A 489 36.92 -16.41 -3.40
N THR A 490 36.28 -16.54 -2.23
CA THR A 490 34.96 -17.16 -2.10
C THR A 490 33.96 -16.05 -1.80
N PHE A 491 32.94 -15.93 -2.62
CA PHE A 491 31.90 -14.92 -2.50
C PHE A 491 30.60 -15.60 -2.11
N ARG A 492 29.81 -14.86 -1.34
CA ARG A 492 28.45 -15.26 -0.97
C ARG A 492 27.50 -14.15 -1.36
N PHE A 493 26.39 -14.53 -1.97
CA PHE A 493 25.29 -13.63 -2.26
C PHE A 493 24.02 -14.22 -1.66
N HIS A 494 23.37 -13.49 -0.76
CA HIS A 494 22.04 -13.82 -0.26
C HIS A 494 21.01 -13.02 -1.02
N CYS A 495 20.04 -13.70 -1.62
CA CYS A 495 19.07 -13.07 -2.49
C CYS A 495 17.70 -13.75 -2.40
N PRO A 496 16.57 -13.02 -2.56
CA PRO A 496 15.24 -13.63 -2.52
C PRO A 496 15.10 -14.76 -3.55
N ALA A 497 14.68 -15.95 -3.10
CA ALA A 497 14.63 -17.16 -3.94
C ALA A 497 13.66 -17.03 -5.14
N CYS A 498 12.63 -16.21 -4.98
CA CYS A 498 11.56 -15.94 -5.93
C CYS A 498 11.92 -15.01 -7.10
N TRP A 499 13.01 -14.24 -6.99
CA TRP A 499 13.35 -13.23 -7.99
C TRP A 499 14.07 -13.90 -9.16
N GLU A 500 13.72 -13.51 -10.38
CA GLU A 500 14.53 -13.85 -11.55
C GLU A 500 15.81 -13.02 -11.50
N GLN A 501 16.90 -13.66 -11.10
CA GLN A 501 18.19 -13.02 -10.93
C GLN A 501 19.24 -13.64 -11.84
N GLU A 502 20.24 -12.83 -12.16
CA GLU A 502 21.41 -13.23 -12.92
C GLU A 502 22.67 -12.90 -12.12
N LEU A 503 23.63 -13.83 -12.09
CA LEU A 503 25.00 -13.51 -11.72
C LEU A 503 25.67 -12.83 -12.91
N SER A 504 26.08 -11.58 -12.74
CA SER A 504 26.90 -10.84 -13.71
C SER A 504 28.34 -10.78 -13.24
N ILE A 505 29.28 -11.15 -14.10
CA ILE A 505 30.72 -11.08 -13.86
C ILE A 505 31.33 -10.13 -14.88
N HIS A 506 32.04 -9.12 -14.39
CA HIS A 506 32.69 -8.08 -15.20
C HIS A 506 34.20 -8.11 -14.98
N LEU A 507 34.98 -8.00 -16.07
CA LEU A 507 36.42 -7.72 -16.01
C LEU A 507 36.62 -6.20 -15.97
N GLN A 508 37.26 -5.68 -14.93
CA GLN A 508 37.48 -4.23 -14.82
C GLN A 508 38.40 -3.70 -15.93
N ASP A 509 39.34 -4.50 -16.40
CA ASP A 509 40.27 -4.12 -17.47
C ASP A 509 39.67 -4.29 -18.88
N ALA A 510 38.51 -4.94 -19.00
CA ALA A 510 37.82 -5.23 -20.25
C ALA A 510 36.28 -5.20 -20.03
N PRO A 511 35.67 -4.02 -19.81
CA PRO A 511 34.26 -3.90 -19.45
C PRO A 511 33.28 -4.40 -20.53
N GLU A 512 33.75 -4.62 -21.76
CA GLU A 512 32.96 -5.22 -22.84
C GLU A 512 32.84 -6.75 -22.70
N GLU A 513 33.74 -7.39 -21.95
CA GLU A 513 33.65 -8.81 -21.62
C GLU A 513 32.83 -8.98 -20.33
N GLN A 514 31.62 -9.54 -20.48
CA GLN A 514 30.73 -9.86 -19.38
C GLN A 514 30.18 -11.29 -19.51
N LEU A 515 30.07 -11.99 -18.38
CA LEU A 515 29.32 -13.23 -18.29
C LEU A 515 28.05 -12.98 -17.48
N LYS A 516 26.90 -13.37 -18.03
CA LYS A 516 25.61 -13.35 -17.34
C LYS A 516 25.06 -14.77 -17.21
N VAL A 517 24.70 -15.16 -16.00
CA VAL A 517 24.24 -16.51 -15.68
C VAL A 517 22.90 -16.40 -14.96
N PRO A 518 21.79 -16.80 -15.61
CA PRO A 518 20.50 -16.90 -14.93
C PRO A 518 20.58 -17.90 -13.78
N LEU A 519 20.29 -17.45 -12.55
CA LEU A 519 20.36 -18.32 -11.37
C LEU A 519 19.30 -19.44 -11.43
N SER A 520 18.18 -19.20 -12.12
CA SER A 520 17.13 -20.19 -12.38
C SER A 520 17.60 -21.37 -13.24
N ALA A 521 18.69 -21.21 -14.01
CA ALA A 521 19.28 -22.28 -14.80
C ALA A 521 20.25 -23.16 -14.00
N LEU A 522 20.62 -22.76 -12.77
CA LEU A 522 21.56 -23.48 -11.93
C LEU A 522 20.83 -24.49 -11.03
N PRO A 523 21.24 -25.77 -11.00
CA PRO A 523 20.67 -26.75 -10.09
C PRO A 523 21.01 -26.43 -8.62
N SER A 524 19.99 -26.40 -7.76
CA SER A 524 20.16 -26.16 -6.32
C SER A 524 20.97 -27.28 -5.65
N GLY A 525 21.90 -26.90 -4.77
CA GLY A 525 22.75 -27.83 -4.03
C GLY A 525 23.86 -28.51 -4.85
N GLN A 526 24.05 -28.12 -6.12
CA GLN A 526 25.10 -28.66 -6.98
C GLN A 526 26.14 -27.59 -7.33
N VAL A 527 27.38 -28.03 -7.55
CA VAL A 527 28.47 -27.17 -8.02
C VAL A 527 28.44 -27.12 -9.54
N VAL A 528 28.33 -25.91 -10.10
CA VAL A 528 28.40 -25.66 -11.54
C VAL A 528 29.71 -24.94 -11.86
N ARG A 529 30.46 -25.44 -12.84
CA ARG A 529 31.70 -24.81 -13.33
C ARG A 529 31.41 -24.01 -14.59
N LEU A 530 31.85 -22.75 -14.60
CA LEU A 530 31.75 -21.84 -15.74
C LEU A 530 33.14 -21.30 -16.08
N VAL A 531 33.44 -21.11 -17.36
CA VAL A 531 34.74 -20.63 -17.84
C VAL A 531 34.56 -19.24 -18.45
N PHE A 532 35.38 -18.29 -18.01
CA PHE A 532 35.34 -16.89 -18.44
C PHE A 532 36.73 -16.25 -18.30
N PRO A 533 37.19 -15.42 -19.26
CA PRO A 533 36.54 -15.08 -20.52
C PRO A 533 36.52 -16.27 -21.49
N THR A 534 35.44 -16.40 -22.28
CA THR A 534 35.37 -17.37 -23.38
C THR A 534 36.31 -16.88 -24.49
N SER A 535 37.54 -17.39 -24.51
CA SER A 535 38.56 -17.03 -25.50
C SER A 535 38.02 -17.03 -26.94
N GLN A 536 38.00 -15.86 -27.60
CA GLN A 536 38.00 -15.80 -29.06
C GLN A 536 39.43 -16.06 -29.56
N GLU A 537 39.73 -17.32 -29.89
CA GLU A 537 40.82 -17.62 -30.82
C GLU A 537 40.22 -18.08 -32.16
N VAL A 538 40.12 -17.17 -33.12
CA VAL A 538 40.19 -17.53 -34.54
C VAL A 538 41.46 -16.88 -35.10
N ALA A 539 42.46 -17.74 -35.28
CA ALA A 539 43.79 -17.48 -35.78
C ALA A 539 43.89 -16.47 -36.93
N SER A 540 44.63 -15.38 -36.68
CA SER A 540 45.34 -14.64 -37.71
C SER A 540 46.84 -14.95 -37.59
N GLN A 541 47.30 -16.00 -38.26
CA GLN A 541 48.71 -16.14 -38.65
C GLN A 541 48.81 -16.75 -40.04
N GLY A 542 49.64 -16.11 -40.87
CA GLY A 542 49.69 -16.29 -42.30
C GLY A 542 50.45 -17.53 -42.76
N ARG A 543 50.16 -17.90 -44.00
CA ARG A 543 51.05 -18.71 -44.84
C ARG A 543 51.55 -17.83 -45.98
N LYS A 544 52.85 -17.58 -45.99
CA LYS A 544 53.64 -17.31 -47.19
C LYS A 544 54.79 -18.33 -47.25
N GLN A 545 55.12 -18.71 -48.48
CA GLN A 545 56.16 -19.62 -48.97
C GLN A 545 55.76 -21.11 -48.95
N ASP A 546 55.48 -21.64 -50.14
CA ASP A 546 56.53 -22.03 -51.08
C ASP A 546 56.50 -21.14 -52.33
#